data_AF-A0A7J6TXM1-F1
#
_entry.id   AF-A0A7J6TXM1-F1
#
_cell.length_a   1.000
_cell.length_b   1.000
_cell.length_c   1.000
_cell.angle_alpha   90.00
_cell.angle_beta   90.00
_cell.angle_gamma   90.00
#
_symmetry.space_group_name_H-M   'P 1'
#
loop_
_entity.id
_entity.type
_entity.pdbx_description
1 polymer ?
#
loop_
_entity_poly.entity_id
_entity_poly.type
_entity_poly.pdbx_seq_one_letter_code
_entity_poly.pdbx_strand_id
1 'polypeptide(L)'
;PLLMWGDQKKTIESIAEFSERDAHVFPLYEQLLKEMREVLEPLMQGCPMRPSDAKSIPEFVNHSLRIMKTLKRLTKHSDAVPDLYELFTAPASQILDRWFETDVLKATLATDAVIGSMASPADCGSAYV
;
A
#
# COMPACT_ATOMS: atom_id res chain seq x y z
N PRO A 1 17.90 -10.24 -15.55
CA PRO A 1 17.37 -9.06 -14.82
C PRO A 1 15.96 -9.41 -14.36
N LEU A 2 15.55 -9.00 -13.16
CA LEU A 2 14.18 -9.23 -12.70
C LEU A 2 13.21 -8.44 -13.61
N LEU A 3 12.22 -9.11 -14.19
CA LEU A 3 11.24 -8.50 -15.10
C LEU A 3 9.86 -8.54 -14.46
N MET A 4 9.33 -7.35 -14.18
CA MET A 4 7.93 -7.17 -13.76
C MET A 4 7.05 -7.10 -15.01
N TRP A 5 6.22 -8.12 -15.22
CA TRP A 5 5.26 -8.18 -16.31
C TRP A 5 3.90 -7.68 -15.85
N GLY A 6 3.07 -7.20 -16.79
CA GLY A 6 1.65 -6.93 -16.51
C GLY A 6 0.82 -8.20 -16.25
N ASP A 7 1.38 -9.39 -16.54
CA ASP A 7 0.79 -10.68 -16.22
C ASP A 7 1.43 -11.22 -14.94
N GLN A 8 0.60 -11.41 -13.91
CA GLN A 8 1.02 -11.89 -12.59
C GLN A 8 1.76 -13.23 -12.68
N LYS A 9 1.37 -14.14 -13.59
CA LYS A 9 2.02 -15.46 -13.70
C LYS A 9 3.46 -15.34 -14.20
N LYS A 10 3.69 -14.49 -15.20
CA LYS A 10 5.03 -14.25 -15.75
C LYS A 10 5.93 -13.55 -14.75
N THR A 11 5.36 -12.68 -13.92
CA THR A 11 6.09 -12.04 -12.82
C THR A 11 6.49 -13.06 -11.75
N ILE A 12 5.57 -13.95 -11.35
CA ILE A 12 5.88 -15.04 -10.41
C ILE A 12 6.96 -15.97 -10.98
N GLU A 13 6.87 -16.35 -12.26
CA GLU A 13 7.89 -17.16 -12.94
C GLU A 13 9.25 -16.46 -12.95
N SER A 14 9.30 -15.16 -13.27
CA SER A 14 10.54 -14.38 -13.23
C SER A 14 11.10 -14.23 -11.82
N ILE A 15 10.26 -14.12 -10.79
CA ILE A 15 10.70 -14.09 -9.39
C ILE A 15 11.22 -15.48 -8.96
N ALA A 16 10.59 -16.56 -9.41
CA ALA A 16 10.97 -17.93 -9.09
C ALA A 16 12.38 -18.28 -9.61
N GLU A 17 12.82 -17.65 -10.70
CA GLU A 17 14.21 -17.76 -11.19
C GLU A 17 15.26 -17.25 -10.16
N PHE A 18 14.86 -16.35 -9.25
CA PHE A 18 15.72 -15.83 -8.19
C PHE A 18 15.45 -16.48 -6.83
N SER A 19 14.18 -16.71 -6.49
CA SER A 19 13.75 -17.39 -5.26
C SER A 19 12.35 -17.96 -5.39
N GLU A 20 12.22 -19.29 -5.25
CA GLU A 20 10.92 -19.96 -5.22
C GLU A 20 10.06 -19.51 -4.02
N ARG A 21 10.69 -19.24 -2.87
CA ARG A 21 9.98 -18.76 -1.68
C ARG A 21 9.35 -17.40 -1.92
N ASP A 22 10.12 -16.47 -2.50
CA ASP A 22 9.62 -15.13 -2.79
C ASP A 22 8.48 -15.18 -3.82
N ALA A 23 8.57 -16.09 -4.80
CA ALA A 23 7.52 -16.31 -5.79
C ALA A 23 6.21 -16.82 -5.17
N HIS A 24 6.27 -17.65 -4.13
CA HIS A 24 5.10 -18.11 -3.38
C HIS A 24 4.50 -17.03 -2.47
N VAL A 25 5.33 -16.14 -1.93
CA VAL A 25 4.92 -15.11 -0.98
C VAL A 25 4.40 -13.85 -1.70
N PHE A 26 4.91 -13.55 -2.89
CA PHE A 26 4.55 -12.37 -3.68
C PHE A 26 3.03 -12.19 -3.91
N PRO A 27 2.22 -13.23 -4.23
CA PRO A 27 0.78 -13.07 -4.38
C PRO A 27 0.05 -12.67 -3.09
N LEU A 28 0.55 -13.13 -1.92
CA LEU A 28 0.00 -12.76 -0.62
C LEU A 28 0.30 -11.30 -0.30
N TYR A 29 1.51 -10.85 -0.63
CA TYR A 29 1.89 -9.44 -0.51
C TYR A 29 1.03 -8.53 -1.42
N GLU A 30 0.81 -8.92 -2.67
CA GLU A 30 -0.09 -8.20 -3.59
C GLU A 30 -1.54 -8.14 -3.07
N GLN A 31 -2.02 -9.23 -2.46
CA GLN A 31 -3.34 -9.25 -1.84
C GLN A 31 -3.42 -8.27 -0.67
N LEU A 32 -2.39 -8.22 0.19
CA LEU A 32 -2.31 -7.25 1.28
C LEU A 32 -2.42 -5.81 0.75
N LEU A 33 -1.62 -5.46 -0.27
CA LEU A 33 -1.67 -4.13 -0.88
C LEU A 33 -3.04 -3.82 -1.49
N LYS A 34 -3.69 -4.81 -2.10
CA LYS A 34 -5.05 -4.65 -2.63
C LYS A 34 -6.07 -4.35 -1.54
N GLU A 35 -6.02 -5.07 -0.42
CA GLU A 35 -6.92 -4.83 0.72
C GLU A 35 -6.72 -3.42 1.29
N MET A 36 -5.47 -2.96 1.38
CA MET A 36 -5.16 -1.60 1.81
C MET A 36 -5.69 -0.54 0.84
N ARG A 37 -5.53 -0.76 -0.47
CA ARG A 37 -6.11 0.12 -1.48
C ARG A 37 -7.62 0.20 -1.35
N GLU A 38 -8.30 -0.93 -1.15
CA GLU A 38 -9.77 -0.94 -0.98
C GLU A 38 -10.22 -0.14 0.25
N VAL A 39 -9.45 -0.17 1.35
CA VAL A 39 -9.71 0.63 2.55
C VAL A 39 -9.54 2.13 2.27
N LEU A 40 -8.51 2.50 1.52
CA LEU A 40 -8.10 3.89 1.29
C LEU A 40 -8.81 4.58 0.12
N GLU A 41 -9.35 3.81 -0.83
CA GLU A 41 -10.09 4.28 -2.00
C GLU A 41 -11.12 5.40 -1.68
N PRO A 42 -11.97 5.31 -0.63
CA PRO A 42 -12.94 6.37 -0.32
C PRO A 42 -12.31 7.70 0.12
N LEU A 43 -11.09 7.66 0.67
CA LEU A 43 -10.34 8.86 1.04
C LEU A 43 -9.74 9.52 -0.21
N MET A 44 -9.23 8.72 -1.16
CA MET A 44 -8.61 9.19 -2.39
C MET A 44 -9.63 9.79 -3.39
N GLN A 45 -10.87 9.30 -3.37
CA GLN A 45 -11.94 9.72 -4.29
C GLN A 45 -12.51 11.13 -4.04
N GLY A 46 -11.98 11.90 -3.08
CA GLY A 46 -12.47 13.28 -2.91
C GLY A 46 -11.46 14.23 -2.27
N CYS A 47 -11.68 15.52 -2.47
CA CYS A 47 -10.80 16.56 -1.94
C CYS A 47 -10.74 16.48 -0.38
N PRO A 48 -9.55 16.55 0.23
CA PRO A 48 -9.42 16.70 1.68
C PRO A 48 -10.08 18.01 2.12
N MET A 49 -10.80 18.00 3.25
CA MET A 49 -11.44 19.22 3.76
C MET A 49 -10.37 20.24 4.11
N ARG A 50 -10.51 21.45 3.58
CA ARG A 50 -9.73 22.59 4.03
C ARG A 50 -10.39 23.22 5.26
N PRO A 51 -9.63 23.91 6.13
CA PRO A 51 -10.22 24.63 7.27
C PRO A 51 -11.32 25.64 6.88
N SER A 52 -11.27 26.16 5.65
CA SER A 52 -12.29 27.04 5.05
C SER A 52 -13.63 26.34 4.79
N ASP A 53 -13.59 25.04 4.52
CA ASP A 53 -14.71 24.23 4.02
C ASP A 53 -15.59 23.73 5.17
N ALA A 54 -15.07 23.79 6.41
CA ALA A 54 -15.80 23.47 7.64
C ALA A 54 -17.04 24.36 7.88
N LYS A 55 -17.15 25.49 7.17
CA LYS A 55 -18.31 26.39 7.20
C LYS A 55 -19.46 25.90 6.30
N SER A 56 -19.19 24.97 5.39
CA SER A 56 -20.14 24.42 4.43
C SER A 56 -20.69 23.08 4.94
N ILE A 57 -21.96 23.09 5.38
CA ILE A 57 -22.68 21.88 5.82
C ILE A 57 -22.61 20.73 4.79
N PRO A 58 -22.83 20.93 3.48
CA PRO A 58 -22.80 19.82 2.52
C PRO A 58 -21.40 19.20 2.36
N GLU A 59 -20.34 20.01 2.46
CA GLU A 59 -18.95 19.52 2.37
C GLU A 59 -18.57 18.72 3.61
N PHE A 60 -18.99 19.18 4.80
CA PHE A 60 -18.82 18.46 6.06
C PHE A 60 -19.55 17.11 6.07
N VAL A 61 -20.80 17.06 5.57
CA VAL A 61 -21.57 15.80 5.46
C VAL A 61 -20.88 14.84 4.48
N ASN A 62 -20.45 15.32 3.32
CA ASN A 62 -19.74 14.47 2.35
C ASN A 62 -18.40 13.95 2.88
N HIS A 63 -17.70 14.74 3.69
CA HIS A 63 -16.45 14.31 4.31
C HIS A 63 -16.68 13.27 5.43
N SER A 64 -17.63 13.52 6.33
CA SER A 64 -17.98 12.56 7.38
C SER A 64 -18.49 11.23 6.83
N LEU A 65 -19.25 11.25 5.73
CA LEU A 65 -19.67 10.04 5.01
C LEU A 65 -18.47 9.25 4.43
N ARG A 66 -17.45 9.95 3.91
CA ARG A 66 -16.21 9.30 3.42
C ARG A 66 -15.43 8.66 4.56
N ILE A 67 -15.24 9.38 5.67
CA ILE A 67 -14.62 8.84 6.89
C ILE A 67 -15.37 7.60 7.38
N MET A 68 -16.71 7.67 7.48
CA MET A 68 -17.52 6.51 7.88
C MET A 68 -17.37 5.33 6.92
N LYS A 69 -17.31 5.56 5.60
CA LYS A 69 -17.07 4.49 4.62
C LYS A 69 -15.71 3.86 4.82
N THR A 70 -14.66 4.65 5.03
CA THR A 70 -13.32 4.16 5.33
C THR A 70 -13.30 3.36 6.63
N LEU A 71 -13.86 3.89 7.73
CA LEU A 71 -13.98 3.13 8.98
C LEU A 71 -14.74 1.82 8.80
N LYS A 72 -15.84 1.82 8.04
CA LYS A 72 -16.60 0.60 7.78
C LYS A 72 -15.80 -0.44 6.98
N ARG A 73 -15.00 0.00 6.01
CA ARG A 73 -14.09 -0.89 5.27
C ARG A 73 -12.95 -1.39 6.17
N LEU A 74 -12.40 -0.53 7.01
CA LEU A 74 -11.40 -0.90 8.01
C LEU A 74 -11.94 -1.95 9.00
N THR A 75 -13.19 -1.81 9.47
CA THR A 75 -13.82 -2.82 10.34
C THR A 75 -14.10 -4.14 9.64
N LYS A 76 -14.25 -4.14 8.30
CA LYS A 76 -14.41 -5.35 7.50
C LYS A 76 -13.08 -6.09 7.32
N HIS A 77 -11.97 -5.35 7.29
CA HIS A 77 -10.60 -5.85 7.23
C HIS A 77 -9.91 -5.61 8.59
N SER A 78 -10.58 -5.95 9.69
CA SER A 78 -10.08 -5.67 11.06
C SER A 78 -8.72 -6.29 11.33
N ASP A 79 -8.45 -7.44 10.70
CA ASP A 79 -7.20 -8.17 10.86
C ASP A 79 -6.04 -7.51 10.11
N ALA A 80 -6.34 -6.67 9.10
CA ALA A 80 -5.35 -5.92 8.32
C ALA A 80 -5.03 -4.53 8.93
N VAL A 81 -5.67 -4.15 10.04
CA VAL A 81 -5.45 -2.85 10.70
C VAL A 81 -4.01 -2.69 11.23
N PRO A 82 -3.42 -3.69 11.91
CA PRO A 82 -2.03 -3.62 12.35
C PRO A 82 -1.07 -3.52 11.17
N ASP A 83 -1.30 -4.32 10.12
CA ASP A 83 -0.47 -4.27 8.90
C ASP A 83 -0.59 -2.93 8.19
N LEU A 84 -1.77 -2.31 8.16
CA LEU A 84 -1.98 -0.98 7.58
C LEU A 84 -1.21 0.08 8.36
N TYR A 85 -1.29 0.03 9.69
CA TYR A 85 -0.54 0.93 10.55
C TYR A 85 0.98 0.77 10.35
N GLU A 86 1.46 -0.46 10.26
CA GLU A 86 2.86 -0.77 9.99
C GLU A 86 3.27 -0.27 8.60
N LEU A 87 2.46 -0.47 7.56
CA LEU A 87 2.73 0.06 6.22
C LEU A 87 2.86 1.59 6.20
N PHE A 88 2.05 2.32 6.95
CA PHE A 88 2.15 3.78 6.98
C PHE A 88 3.27 4.33 7.86
N THR A 89 3.76 3.57 8.84
CA THR A 89 4.67 4.09 9.86
C THR A 89 6.07 3.50 9.80
N ALA A 90 6.21 2.28 9.30
CA ALA A 90 7.50 1.61 9.17
C ALA A 90 8.20 1.99 7.86
N PRO A 91 9.55 1.95 7.83
CA PRO A 91 10.30 2.08 6.60
C PRO A 91 9.94 0.96 5.62
N ALA A 92 9.82 1.27 4.33
CA ALA A 92 9.53 0.28 3.30
C ALA A 92 10.54 -0.89 3.29
N SER A 93 11.81 -0.62 3.62
CA SER A 93 12.85 -1.66 3.73
C SER A 93 12.52 -2.72 4.79
N GLN A 94 12.00 -2.31 5.95
CA GLN A 94 11.67 -3.22 7.05
C GLN A 94 10.53 -4.17 6.67
N ILE A 95 9.55 -3.66 5.92
CA ILE A 95 8.43 -4.47 5.45
C ILE A 95 8.92 -5.43 4.37
N LEU A 96 9.67 -4.94 3.38
CA LEU A 96 10.19 -5.78 2.30
C LEU A 96 11.13 -6.88 2.80
N ASP A 97 11.95 -6.61 3.83
CA ASP A 97 12.81 -7.62 4.47
C ASP A 97 12.02 -8.70 5.22
N ARG A 98 10.80 -8.41 5.69
CA ARG A 98 9.91 -9.41 6.32
C ARG A 98 9.30 -10.36 5.28
N TRP A 99 9.00 -9.85 4.10
CA TRP A 99 8.27 -10.59 3.06
C TRP A 99 9.19 -11.32 2.08
N PHE A 100 10.37 -10.77 1.78
CA PHE A 100 11.23 -11.27 0.70
C PHE A 100 12.68 -11.49 1.15
N GLU A 101 13.31 -12.54 0.64
CA GLU A 101 14.71 -12.85 0.90
C GLU A 101 15.64 -12.21 -0.14
N THR A 102 15.18 -12.07 -1.38
CA THR A 102 16.01 -11.62 -2.51
C THR A 102 16.19 -10.11 -2.54
N ASP A 103 17.43 -9.64 -2.43
CA ASP A 103 17.76 -8.20 -2.48
C ASP A 103 17.38 -7.52 -3.80
N VAL A 104 17.45 -8.24 -4.93
CA VAL A 104 17.04 -7.72 -6.26
C VAL A 104 15.54 -7.41 -6.30
N LEU A 105 14.71 -8.29 -5.73
CA LEU A 105 13.27 -8.09 -5.65
C LEU A 105 12.95 -6.92 -4.71
N LYS A 106 13.59 -6.88 -3.53
CA LYS A 106 13.43 -5.78 -2.57
C LYS A 106 13.82 -4.43 -3.17
N ALA A 107 14.94 -4.35 -3.89
CA ALA A 107 15.37 -3.11 -4.55
C ALA A 107 14.37 -2.66 -5.62
N THR A 108 13.80 -3.59 -6.38
CA THR A 108 12.80 -3.28 -7.41
C THR A 108 11.51 -2.74 -6.78
N LEU A 109 10.99 -3.40 -5.74
CA LEU A 109 9.78 -2.97 -5.04
C LEU A 109 9.99 -1.69 -4.23
N ALA A 110 11.16 -1.52 -3.61
CA ALA A 110 11.51 -0.29 -2.90
C ALA A 110 11.57 0.91 -3.85
N THR A 111 12.06 0.71 -5.07
CA THR A 111 12.08 1.77 -6.09
C THR A 111 10.66 2.18 -6.48
N ASP A 112 9.74 1.23 -6.66
CA ASP A 112 8.33 1.51 -6.93
C ASP A 112 7.65 2.28 -5.79
N ALA A 113 7.88 1.87 -4.54
CA ALA A 113 7.37 2.56 -3.35
C ALA A 113 7.89 4.00 -3.21
N VAL A 114 9.15 4.26 -3.61
CA VAL A 114 9.78 5.59 -3.54
C VAL A 114 9.28 6.50 -4.67
N ILE A 115 9.10 5.98 -5.88
CA ILE A 115 8.64 6.77 -7.04
C ILE A 115 7.28 7.42 -6.77
N GLY A 116 6.40 6.74 -6.03
CA GLY A 116 5.11 7.31 -5.62
C GLY A 116 5.21 8.38 -4.53
N SER A 117 6.09 8.23 -3.52
CA SER A 117 6.03 9.06 -2.30
C SER A 117 6.65 10.46 -2.39
N MET A 118 7.45 10.77 -3.41
CA MET A 118 8.37 11.94 -3.40
C MET A 118 9.19 12.06 -2.09
N ALA A 119 9.28 10.97 -1.32
CA ALA A 119 9.96 10.87 -0.04
C ALA A 119 11.08 9.83 -0.20
N SER A 120 12.23 10.08 0.40
CA SER A 120 13.34 9.14 0.41
C SER A 120 12.87 7.81 1.03
N PRO A 121 13.40 6.63 0.62
CA PRO A 121 13.08 5.36 1.27
C PRO A 121 13.44 5.32 2.77
N ALA A 122 14.16 6.33 3.28
CA ALA A 122 14.49 6.53 4.68
C ALA A 122 13.53 7.49 5.43
N ASP A 123 12.58 8.12 4.75
CA ASP A 123 11.64 9.07 5.34
C ASP A 123 10.40 8.34 5.90
N CYS A 124 9.92 8.75 7.07
CA CYS A 124 8.69 8.23 7.65
C CYS A 124 7.49 8.47 6.71
N GLY A 125 6.69 7.43 6.45
CA GLY A 125 5.47 7.51 5.63
C GLY A 125 5.64 7.15 4.15
N SER A 126 6.82 6.65 3.73
CA SER A 126 7.13 6.36 2.33
C SER A 126 6.49 5.08 1.77
N ALA A 127 5.79 4.29 2.58
CA ALA A 127 5.35 2.94 2.18
C ALA A 127 3.95 2.88 1.53
N TYR A 128 3.27 4.03 1.32
CA TYR A 128 2.04 4.08 0.55
C TYR A 128 1.97 5.32 -0.36
N VAL A 129 2.23 5.12 -1.65
CA VAL A 129 1.65 5.89 -2.77
C VAL A 129 1.37 4.96 -3.94
#